data_AF-A0A357F1I8-F1
#
_entry.id   AF-A0A357F1I8-F1
#
_cell.length_a   1.000
_cell.length_b   1.000
_cell.length_c   1.000
_cell.angle_alpha   90.00
_cell.angle_beta   90.00
_cell.angle_gamma   90.00
#
_symmetry.space_group_name_H-M   'P 1'
#
loop_
_entity.id
_entity.type
_entity.pdbx_description
1 polymer ?
#
loop_
_entity_poly.entity_id
_entity_poly.type
_entity_poly.pdbx_seq_one_letter_code
_entity_poly.pdbx_strand_id
1 'polypeptide(L)' 'GETLEPFEQVVIDIPEEFIGVVTEALGRRKGQMTKMVNNGSGRVRLEYVIPSRGLIGFR' A
#
# COMPACT_ATOMS: atom_id res chain seq x y z
N GLY A 1 -8.15 25.25 13.84
CA GLY A 1 -8.25 23.78 13.97
C GLY A 1 -7.84 23.19 12.65
N GLU A 2 -7.07 22.10 12.67
CA GLU A 2 -6.61 21.42 11.45
C GLU A 2 -7.61 20.35 11.03
N THR A 3 -7.81 20.21 9.72
CA THR A 3 -8.68 19.15 9.17
C THR A 3 -7.88 17.86 9.10
N LEU A 4 -8.29 16.85 9.87
CA LEU A 4 -7.69 15.52 9.84
C LEU A 4 -8.48 14.61 8.89
N GLU A 5 -7.78 13.74 8.17
CA GLU A 5 -8.39 12.68 7.37
C GLU A 5 -8.09 11.30 7.97
N PRO A 6 -9.00 10.32 7.86
CA PRO A 6 -8.76 8.97 8.32
C PRO A 6 -7.83 8.21 7.37
N PHE A 7 -6.86 7.49 7.93
CA PHE A 7 -5.94 6.64 7.19
C PHE A 7 -6.16 5.17 7.54
N GLU A 8 -6.00 4.30 6.54
CA GLU A 8 -6.15 2.85 6.64
C GLU A 8 -4.80 2.17 6.42
N GLN A 9 -4.54 1.11 7.17
CA GLN A 9 -3.36 0.27 6.99
C GLN A 9 -3.69 -0.89 6.05
N VAL A 10 -2.93 -0.99 4.97
CA VAL A 10 -3.10 -2.01 3.94
C VAL A 10 -1.88 -2.92 3.94
N VAL A 11 -2.10 -4.23 4.05
CA VAL A 11 -1.05 -5.24 4.00
C VAL A 11 -1.27 -6.10 2.76
N ILE A 12 -0.25 -6.18 1.90
CA ILE A 12 -0.31 -6.87 0.62
C ILE A 12 0.81 -7.89 0.56
N ASP A 13 0.47 -9.12 0.19
CA ASP A 13 1.41 -10.23 0.05
C ASP A 13 1.39 -10.70 -1.40
N ILE A 14 2.45 -10.39 -2.14
CA ILE A 14 2.54 -10.60 -3.59
C ILE A 14 3.89 -11.21 -3.97
N PRO A 15 3.98 -11.89 -5.12
CA PRO A 15 5.28 -12.22 -5.71
C PRO A 15 6.10 -10.95 -6.00
N GLU A 16 7.43 -11.05 -5.86
CA GLU A 16 8.34 -9.90 -6.02
C GLU A 16 8.27 -9.24 -7.41
N GLU A 17 7.93 -10.01 -8.45
CA GLU A 17 7.76 -9.50 -9.82
C GLU A 17 6.65 -8.44 -9.94
N PHE A 18 5.65 -8.45 -9.04
CA PHE A 18 4.52 -7.52 -9.08
C PHE A 18 4.73 -6.26 -8.22
N ILE A 19 5.88 -6.12 -7.55
CA ILE A 19 6.17 -4.98 -6.67
C ILE A 19 5.98 -3.65 -7.39
N GLY A 20 6.50 -3.51 -8.61
CA GLY A 20 6.44 -2.26 -9.36
C GLY A 20 5.00 -1.84 -9.65
N VAL A 21 4.19 -2.77 -10.17
CA VAL A 21 2.79 -2.50 -10.53
C VAL A 21 1.96 -2.15 -9.30
N VAL A 22 2.14 -2.88 -8.20
CA VAL A 22 1.41 -2.62 -6.94
C VAL A 22 1.84 -1.29 -6.33
N THR A 23 3.15 -1.00 -6.29
CA THR A 23 3.66 0.27 -5.76
C THR A 23 3.14 1.47 -6.55
N GLU A 24 3.09 1.38 -7.88
CA GLU A 24 2.54 2.43 -8.73
C GLU A 24 1.03 2.63 -8.48
N ALA A 25 0.27 1.54 -8.41
CA ALA A 25 -1.17 1.57 -8.17
C ALA A 25 -1.51 2.22 -6.81
N LEU A 26 -0.75 1.92 -5.76
CA LEU A 26 -0.94 2.49 -4.42
C LEU A 26 -0.42 3.93 -4.35
N GLY A 27 0.69 4.24 -5.02
CA GLY A 27 1.24 5.59 -5.09
C GLY A 27 0.26 6.59 -5.72
N ARG A 28 -0.44 6.20 -6.80
CA ARG A 28 -1.51 7.02 -7.42
C ARG A 28 -2.66 7.33 -6.46
N ARG A 29 -2.84 6.52 -5.41
CA ARG A 29 -3.88 6.68 -4.37
C ARG A 29 -3.38 7.41 -3.12
N LYS A 30 -2.21 8.05 -3.22
CA LYS A 30 -1.51 8.68 -2.08
C LYS A 30 -1.16 7.67 -0.97
N GLY A 31 -0.99 6.40 -1.32
CA GLY A 31 -0.50 5.40 -0.40
C GLY A 31 0.97 5.64 -0.08
N GLN A 32 1.30 5.65 1.20
CA GLN A 32 2.67 5.73 1.69
C GLN A 32 3.12 4.36 2.17
N MET A 33 4.22 3.85 1.62
CA MET A 33 4.79 2.60 2.08
C MET A 33 5.40 2.79 3.47
N THR A 34 4.96 2.00 4.44
CA THR A 34 5.49 2.02 5.81
C THR A 34 6.46 0.88 6.05
N LYS A 35 6.29 -0.25 5.37
CA LYS A 35 7.17 -1.42 5.52
C LYS A 35 7.22 -2.26 4.27
N MET A 36 8.39 -2.83 4.00
CA MET A 36 8.61 -3.87 3.01
C MET A 36 9.38 -5.00 3.69
N VAL A 37 8.83 -6.21 3.66
CA VAL A 37 9.47 -7.42 4.19
C VAL A 37 9.62 -8.42 3.07
N ASN A 38 10.86 -8.71 2.72
CA ASN A 38 11.21 -9.73 1.74
C ASN A 38 11.72 -10.98 2.46
N ASN A 39 11.00 -12.09 2.33
CA ASN A 39 11.33 -13.34 3.01
C ASN A 39 12.27 -14.24 2.18
N GLY A 40 12.83 -13.75 1.07
CA GLY A 40 13.75 -14.52 0.21
C GLY A 40 13.11 -15.74 -0.47
N SER A 41 11.78 -15.83 -0.44
CA SER A 41 10.97 -16.94 -0.95
C SER A 41 10.26 -16.60 -2.26
N GLY A 42 10.68 -15.52 -2.94
CA GLY A 42 10.02 -15.00 -4.15
C GLY A 42 8.75 -14.19 -3.87
N ARG A 43 8.42 -13.97 -2.59
CA ARG A 43 7.26 -13.18 -2.14
C ARG A 43 7.70 -12.07 -1.23
N VAL A 44 7.00 -10.95 -1.35
CA VAL A 44 7.18 -9.78 -0.51
C VAL A 44 5.88 -9.44 0.19
N ARG A 45 6.01 -9.00 1.44
CA ARG A 45 4.93 -8.36 2.18
C ARG A 45 5.18 -6.86 2.19
N LEU A 46 4.20 -6.12 1.71
CA LEU A 46 4.18 -4.66 1.69
C LEU A 46 3.14 -4.16 2.67
N GLU A 47 3.51 -3.18 3.49
CA GLU A 47 2.59 -2.45 4.36
C GLU A 47 2.53 -0.99 3.89
N TYR A 48 1.31 -0.50 3.72
CA TYR A 48 1.00 0.85 3.27
C TYR A 48 0.02 1.53 4.22
N VAL A 49 0.13 2.84 4.32
CA VAL A 49 -0.89 3.70 4.93
C VAL A 49 -1.50 4.53 3.81
N ILE A 50 -2.82 4.42 3.65
CA ILE A 50 -3.56 5.05 2.55
C ILE A 50 -4.69 5.86 3.15
N PRO A 51 -4.92 7.10 2.71
CA PRO A 51 -6.09 7.84 3.16
C PRO A 51 -7.37 7.11 2.74
N SER A 52 -8.36 7.04 3.62
CA SER A 52 -9.59 6.25 3.40
C SER A 52 -10.31 6.65 2.11
N ARG A 53 -10.18 7.91 1.69
CA ARG A 53 -10.69 8.43 0.41
C ARG A 53 -10.04 7.77 -0.81
N GLY A 54 -8.77 7.40 -0.73
CA GLY A 54 -8.03 6.71 -1.79
C GLY A 54 -8.47 5.25 -1.99
N LEU A 55 -9.16 4.67 -1.01
CA LEU A 55 -9.74 3.32 -1.05
C LEU A 55 -11.16 3.28 -1.63
N ILE A 56 -11.83 4.43 -1.77
CA ILE A 56 -13.17 4.48 -2.38
C ILE A 56 -13.05 4.07 -3.86
N GLY A 57 -13.69 2.94 -4.21
CA GLY A 57 -13.60 2.34 -5.55
C GLY A 57 -12.42 1.38 -5.74
N PHE A 58 -11.72 0.98 -4.68
CA PHE A 58 -10.80 -0.15 -4.69
C PHE A 58 -11.60 -1.44 -4.39
N ARG A 59 -12.08 -2.12 -5.44
CA ARG A 59 -12.75 -3.42 -5.35
C ARG A 59 -12.37 -4.30 -6.53
#